data_AF-A0A8C8X2Y3-F1
#
_entry.id   AF-A0A8C8X2Y3-F1
#
_cell.length_a   1.000
_cell.length_b   1.000
_cell.length_c   1.000
_cell.angle_alpha   90.00
_cell.angle_beta   90.00
_cell.angle_gamma   90.00
#
_symmetry.space_group_name_H-M   'P 1'
#
loop_
_entity.id
_entity.type
_entity.pdbx_description
1 polymer ?
#
loop_
_entity_poly.entity_id
_entity_poly.type
_entity_poly.pdbx_seq_one_letter_code
_entity_poly.pdbx_strand_id
1 'polypeptide(L)' 'TGTLSSYEAAVEPFLPDADVKDAGIQLKRLDTLPQKAKESILKLTDKIIRSPLCA' A
#
# COMPACT_ATOMS: atom_id res chain seq x y z
N THR A 1 -2.17 -7.50 -0.05
CA THR A 1 -3.42 -8.04 0.52
C THR A 1 -3.99 -7.03 1.49
N GLY A 2 -5.29 -7.07 1.77
CA GLY A 2 -5.97 -6.10 2.64
C GLY A 2 -7.20 -5.52 1.94
N THR A 3 -8.30 -5.45 2.68
CA THR A 3 -9.57 -4.79 2.29
C THR A 3 -9.39 -3.27 2.29
N LEU A 4 -10.31 -2.54 1.63
CA LEU A 4 -10.33 -1.08 1.70
C LEU A 4 -10.39 -0.58 3.16
N SER A 5 -11.27 -1.17 3.98
CA SER A 5 -11.39 -0.83 5.40
C SER A 5 -10.08 -1.05 6.17
N SER A 6 -9.33 -2.14 5.91
CA SER A 6 -8.04 -2.36 6.56
C SER A 6 -6.98 -1.33 6.14
N TYR A 7 -7.05 -0.83 4.90
CA TYR A 7 -6.18 0.23 4.41
C TYR A 7 -6.50 1.56 5.09
N GLU A 8 -7.78 1.95 5.14
CA GLU A 8 -8.22 3.19 5.81
C GLU A 8 -7.80 3.21 7.28
N ALA A 9 -8.01 2.10 8.00
CA ALA A 9 -7.58 1.97 9.39
C ALA A 9 -6.06 2.07 9.58
N ALA A 10 -5.27 1.59 8.60
CA ALA A 10 -3.81 1.67 8.65
C ALA A 10 -3.26 3.07 8.35
N VAL A 11 -4.00 3.89 7.58
CA VAL A 11 -3.59 5.24 7.18
C VAL A 11 -4.06 6.29 8.20
N GLU A 12 -5.15 6.06 8.92
CA GLU A 12 -5.72 7.01 9.89
C GLU A 12 -4.71 7.56 10.92
N PRO A 13 -3.75 6.77 11.48
CA PRO A 13 -2.77 7.28 12.45
C PRO A 13 -1.84 8.37 11.90
N PHE A 14 -1.70 8.48 10.57
CA PHE A 14 -0.86 9.50 9.92
C PHE A 14 -1.59 10.83 9.72
N LEU A 15 -2.86 10.93 10.14
CA LEU A 15 -3.69 12.14 10.04
C LEU A 15 -3.66 12.75 8.63
N PRO A 16 -3.97 11.97 7.56
CA PRO A 16 -3.98 12.50 6.22
C PRO A 16 -5.04 13.61 6.09
N ASP A 17 -4.75 14.62 5.28
CA ASP A 17 -5.80 15.54 4.84
C ASP A 17 -6.82 14.81 3.94
N ALA A 18 -7.93 15.50 3.64
CA ALA A 18 -9.03 14.93 2.89
C ALA A 18 -8.61 14.50 1.47
N ASP A 19 -7.73 15.25 0.83
CA ASP A 19 -7.29 15.01 -0.54
C ASP A 19 -6.36 13.79 -0.60
N VAL A 20 -5.43 13.67 0.35
CA VAL A 20 -4.54 12.51 0.50
C VAL A 20 -5.35 11.25 0.85
N LYS A 21 -6.36 11.37 1.72
CA LYS A 21 -7.25 10.26 2.07
C LYS A 21 -8.05 9.77 0.85
N ASP A 22 -8.64 10.68 0.07
CA ASP A 22 -9.38 10.31 -1.14
C ASP A 22 -8.46 9.67 -2.19
N ALA A 23 -7.30 10.26 -2.46
CA ALA A 23 -6.32 9.70 -3.39
C ALA A 23 -5.88 8.28 -2.99
N GLY A 24 -5.66 8.05 -1.69
CA GLY A 24 -5.35 6.73 -1.14
C GLY A 24 -6.46 5.72 -1.35
N ILE A 25 -7.71 6.11 -1.11
CA ILE A 25 -8.90 5.28 -1.34
C ILE A 25 -9.06 4.93 -2.83
N GLN A 26 -8.87 5.90 -3.73
CA GLN A 26 -8.93 5.66 -5.18
C GLN A 26 -7.86 4.67 -5.62
N LEU A 27 -6.61 4.86 -5.18
CA LEU A 27 -5.51 3.94 -5.46
C LEU A 27 -5.85 2.53 -4.95
N LYS A 28 -6.41 2.42 -3.74
CA LYS A 28 -6.77 1.12 -3.15
C LYS A 28 -7.92 0.45 -3.89
N ARG A 29 -8.88 1.19 -4.43
CA ARG A 29 -9.98 0.66 -5.26
C ARG A 29 -9.47 0.09 -6.59
N LEU A 30 -8.40 0.66 -7.14
CA LEU A 30 -7.73 0.17 -8.35
C LEU A 30 -6.82 -1.06 -8.10
N ASP A 31 -6.73 -1.55 -6.86
CA ASP A 31 -5.96 -2.76 -6.50
C ASP A 31 -6.67 -4.04 -6.97
N THR A 32 -6.90 -4.15 -8.28
CA THR A 32 -7.52 -5.28 -8.98
C THR A 32 -6.51 -6.27 -9.55
N LEU A 33 -5.23 -6.10 -9.21
CA LEU A 33 -4.14 -6.95 -9.68
C LEU A 33 -4.35 -8.42 -9.25
N PRO A 34 -3.89 -9.39 -10.05
CA PRO A 34 -3.87 -10.79 -9.64
C PRO A 34 -3.08 -10.98 -8.34
N GLN A 35 -3.52 -11.90 -7.48
CA GLN A 35 -2.88 -12.16 -6.18
C GLN A 35 -1.37 -12.45 -6.31
N LYS A 36 -0.97 -13.22 -7.32
CA LYS A 36 0.44 -13.49 -7.63
C LYS A 36 1.24 -12.22 -7.91
N ALA A 37 0.66 -11.25 -8.62
CA ALA A 37 1.31 -9.97 -8.88
C ALA A 37 1.48 -9.16 -7.59
N LYS A 38 0.47 -9.14 -6.71
CA LYS A 38 0.55 -8.49 -5.39
C LYS A 38 1.66 -9.08 -4.52
N GLU A 39 1.81 -10.40 -4.54
CA GLU A 39 2.88 -11.11 -3.82
C GLU A 39 4.27 -10.80 -4.39
N SER A 40 4.40 -10.74 -5.72
CA SER A 40 5.64 -10.32 -6.37
C SER A 40 6.03 -8.88 -6.02
N ILE A 41 5.06 -7.96 -5.99
CA ILE A 41 5.27 -6.57 -5.56
C ILE A 41 5.75 -6.54 -4.11
N LEU A 42 5.13 -7.30 -3.20
CA LEU A 42 5.55 -7.34 -1.80
C LEU A 42 6.99 -7.85 -1.64
N LYS A 43 7.36 -8.92 -2.38
CA LYS A 43 8.75 -9.43 -2.39
C LYS A 43 9.74 -8.39 -2.93
N LEU A 44 9.34 -7.63 -3.95
CA LEU A 44 10.16 -6.54 -4.48
C LEU A 44 10.36 -5.45 -3.43
N THR A 45 9.28 -5.01 -2.75
CA THR A 45 9.35 -4.00 -1.69
C THR A 45 10.27 -4.43 -0.55
N ASP A 46 10.15 -5.69 -0.08
CA ASP A 46 11.04 -6.23 0.97
C ASP A 46 12.51 -6.25 0.51
N LYS A 47 12.76 -6.65 -0.75
CA LYS A 47 14.11 -6.63 -1.32
C LYS A 47 14.71 -5.21 -1.40
N ILE A 48 13.89 -4.20 -1.71
CA ILE A 48 14.31 -2.80 -1.75
C ILE A 48 14.69 -2.34 -0.35
N ILE A 49 13.81 -2.54 0.64
CA ILE A 49 14.03 -2.07 2.02
C ILE A 49 15.24 -2.76 2.67
N ARG A 50 15.53 -4.02 2.32
CA ARG A 50 16.71 -4.76 2.81
C ARG A 50 17.99 -4.53 2.01
N SER A 51 17.93 -3.75 0.93
CA SER A 51 19.11 -3.45 0.12
C SER A 51 20.14 -2.68 0.94
N PRO A 52 21.45 -2.97 0.83
CA PRO A 52 22.50 -2.15 1.45
C PRO A 52 22.46 -0.67 1.03
N LEU A 53 21.79 -0.35 -0.07
CA LEU A 53 21.60 1.01 -0.57
C LEU A 53 20.49 1.79 0.16
N CYS A 54 19.69 1.12 1.00
CA CYS A 54 18.57 1.70 1.73
C CYS A 54 18.76 1.62 3.26
N ALA A 55 19.99 1.32 3.71
CA ALA A 55 20.40 1.25 5.11
C ALA A 55 21.01 2.56 5.60
#